data_AF-A0A972UH20-F1
#
_entry.id   AF-A0A972UH20-F1
#
_cell.length_a   1.000
_cell.length_b   1.000
_cell.length_c   1.000
_cell.angle_alpha   90.00
_cell.angle_beta   90.00
_cell.angle_gamma   90.00
#
_symmetry.space_group_name_H-M   'P 1'
#
loop_
_entity.id
_entity.type
_entity.pdbx_description
1 polymer ?
#
loop_
_entity_poly.entity_id
_entity_poly.type
_entity_poly.pdbx_seq_one_letter_code
_entity_poly.pdbx_strand_id
1 'polypeptide(L)'
;MERSSLYGFLASVYRTEPAERLLREIRKDSFKDALKAVGVDLGESLEGGSVKKLVDDLAVEYARLFIGPGNHVAPYAAVYLGGEGASLWGPETAWVKEFIEAAGFDYRSDYHDLPDHVAVELEFMQEITANESAALESKDWKRAEKLRRIEEEFVTTHMAKWVPEFCRQVQDRAEFPFYKAIACLTEDFILSEAATLGTTRNSLPQ
;
A
#
# COMPACT_ATOMS: atom_id res chain seq x y z
N MET A 1 -1.39 -13.20 -9.01
CA MET A 1 -0.97 -12.78 -7.65
C MET A 1 -2.24 -12.55 -6.84
N GLU A 2 -2.32 -13.01 -5.60
CA GLU A 2 -3.47 -12.74 -4.73
C GLU A 2 -3.46 -11.26 -4.26
N ARG A 3 -4.63 -10.66 -4.00
CA ARG A 3 -4.76 -9.26 -3.55
C ARG A 3 -3.93 -8.99 -2.30
N SER A 4 -4.01 -9.88 -1.32
CA SER A 4 -3.23 -9.84 -0.07
C SER A 4 -1.71 -9.78 -0.31
N SER A 5 -1.21 -10.53 -1.29
CA SER A 5 0.21 -10.54 -1.65
C SER A 5 0.66 -9.20 -2.24
N LEU A 6 -0.19 -8.55 -3.04
CA LEU A 6 0.14 -7.24 -3.61
C LEU A 6 0.11 -6.14 -2.54
N TYR A 7 -0.90 -6.12 -1.67
CA TYR A 7 -0.95 -5.23 -0.50
C TYR A 7 0.31 -5.36 0.36
N GLY A 8 0.69 -6.59 0.71
CA GLY A 8 1.88 -6.83 1.54
C GLY A 8 3.19 -6.47 0.86
N PHE A 9 3.30 -6.70 -0.45
CA PHE A 9 4.45 -6.24 -1.23
C PHE A 9 4.57 -4.71 -1.18
N LEU A 10 3.50 -3.98 -1.49
CA LEU A 10 3.49 -2.52 -1.49
C LEU A 10 3.77 -1.96 -0.09
N ALA A 11 3.17 -2.52 0.95
CA ALA A 11 3.47 -2.18 2.34
C ALA A 11 4.96 -2.30 2.65
N SER A 12 5.59 -3.40 2.25
CA SER A 12 7.02 -3.62 2.50
C SER A 12 7.92 -2.60 1.82
N VAL A 13 7.52 -2.07 0.65
CA VAL A 13 8.29 -1.07 -0.11
C VAL A 13 8.16 0.33 0.49
N TYR A 14 6.98 0.69 1.02
CA TYR A 14 6.74 1.99 1.63
C TYR A 14 7.13 2.07 3.10
N ARG A 15 7.29 0.95 3.80
CA ARG A 15 7.62 0.93 5.23
C ARG A 15 9.07 1.32 5.51
N THR A 16 9.98 0.81 4.70
CA THR A 16 11.42 1.04 4.84
C THR A 16 12.10 0.93 3.48
N GLU A 17 13.33 1.42 3.40
CA GLU A 17 14.20 1.17 2.24
C GLU A 17 14.26 -0.33 1.86
N PRO A 18 14.19 -0.67 0.55
CA PRO A 18 14.21 -2.05 0.08
C PRO A 18 15.46 -2.81 0.51
N ALA A 19 15.29 -3.81 1.37
CA ALA A 19 16.37 -4.70 1.77
C ALA A 19 16.85 -5.57 0.59
N GLU A 20 18.10 -6.03 0.68
CA GLU A 20 18.71 -6.92 -0.33
C GLU A 20 17.85 -8.15 -0.65
N ARG A 21 17.20 -8.72 0.37
CA ARG A 21 16.30 -9.87 0.22
C ARG A 21 15.14 -9.57 -0.73
N LEU A 22 14.50 -8.41 -0.57
CA LEU A 22 13.38 -8.00 -1.42
C LEU A 22 13.84 -7.80 -2.86
N LEU A 23 14.96 -7.12 -3.06
CA LEU A 23 15.52 -6.88 -4.40
C LEU A 23 15.95 -8.17 -5.11
N ARG A 24 16.48 -9.15 -4.36
CA ARG A 24 16.76 -10.49 -4.89
C ARG A 24 15.50 -11.21 -5.32
N GLU A 25 14.41 -11.06 -4.58
CA GLU A 25 13.12 -11.66 -4.91
C GLU A 25 12.53 -11.04 -6.17
N ILE A 26 12.51 -9.70 -6.26
CA ILE A 26 11.97 -8.99 -7.43
C ILE A 26 12.77 -9.30 -8.71
N ARG A 27 14.06 -9.62 -8.58
CA ARG A 27 14.89 -10.03 -9.71
C ARG A 27 14.58 -11.43 -10.26
N LYS A 28 13.83 -12.28 -9.54
CA LYS A 28 13.44 -13.60 -10.03
C LYS A 28 12.38 -13.47 -11.12
N ASP A 29 12.50 -14.28 -12.17
CA ASP A 29 11.54 -14.30 -13.28
C ASP A 29 10.11 -14.56 -12.80
N SER A 30 9.93 -15.47 -11.84
CA SER A 30 8.61 -15.75 -11.25
C SER A 30 7.95 -14.52 -10.64
N PHE A 31 8.73 -13.61 -10.04
CA PHE A 31 8.20 -12.38 -9.45
C PHE A 31 7.94 -11.33 -10.53
N LYS A 32 8.85 -11.18 -11.49
CA LYS A 32 8.65 -10.30 -12.65
C LYS A 32 7.41 -10.69 -13.45
N ASP A 33 7.19 -11.98 -13.68
CA ASP A 33 6.02 -12.49 -14.38
C ASP A 33 4.74 -12.21 -13.60
N ALA A 34 4.79 -12.37 -12.26
CA ALA A 34 3.66 -12.04 -11.40
C ALA A 34 3.31 -10.54 -11.40
N LEU A 35 4.33 -9.67 -11.47
CA LEU A 35 4.16 -8.22 -11.61
C LEU A 35 3.62 -7.85 -12.99
N LYS A 36 4.15 -8.42 -14.07
CA LYS A 36 3.65 -8.21 -15.43
C LYS A 36 2.20 -8.64 -15.57
N ALA A 37 1.80 -9.72 -14.91
CA ALA A 37 0.41 -10.19 -14.89
C ALA A 37 -0.56 -9.19 -14.24
N VAL A 38 -0.07 -8.28 -13.40
CA VAL A 38 -0.85 -7.17 -12.82
C VAL A 38 -0.54 -5.83 -13.48
N GLY A 39 0.05 -5.84 -14.69
CA GLY A 39 0.31 -4.64 -15.51
C GLY A 39 1.60 -3.90 -15.18
N VAL A 40 2.47 -4.47 -14.34
CA VAL A 40 3.67 -3.78 -13.84
C VAL A 40 4.92 -4.30 -14.54
N ASP A 41 5.66 -3.37 -15.15
CA ASP A 41 6.98 -3.67 -15.69
C ASP A 41 8.08 -2.90 -14.93
N LEU A 42 8.72 -3.59 -13.99
CA LEU A 42 9.92 -3.09 -13.31
C LEU A 42 11.21 -3.35 -14.12
N GLY A 43 11.07 -3.96 -15.31
CA GLY A 43 12.04 -4.77 -16.01
C GLY A 43 13.35 -4.13 -16.41
N GLU A 44 13.46 -2.80 -16.55
CA GLU A 44 14.77 -2.19 -16.84
C GLU A 44 15.40 -1.54 -15.59
N SER A 45 14.57 -1.08 -14.66
CA SER A 45 14.97 -0.32 -13.47
C SER A 45 15.77 -1.14 -12.45
N LEU A 46 15.59 -2.46 -12.49
CA LEU A 46 16.18 -3.41 -11.54
C LEU A 46 17.24 -4.31 -12.19
N GLU A 47 17.43 -4.18 -13.51
CA GLU A 47 18.36 -4.96 -14.30
C GLU A 47 19.72 -4.26 -14.41
N GLY A 48 20.79 -5.05 -14.34
CA GLY A 48 22.16 -4.55 -14.31
C GLY A 48 22.67 -4.20 -12.91
N GLY A 49 24.00 -4.14 -12.78
CA GLY A 49 24.70 -3.81 -11.53
C GLY A 49 24.60 -4.89 -10.43
N SER A 50 25.43 -4.71 -9.40
CA SER A 50 25.37 -5.56 -8.21
C SER A 50 24.12 -5.22 -7.39
N VAL A 51 23.48 -6.23 -6.78
CA VAL A 51 22.31 -6.02 -5.90
C VAL A 51 22.66 -5.06 -4.77
N LYS A 52 23.87 -5.17 -4.23
CA LYS A 52 24.36 -4.28 -3.18
C LYS A 52 24.32 -2.80 -3.58
N LYS A 53 24.81 -2.47 -4.78
CA LYS A 53 24.76 -1.08 -5.25
C LYS A 53 23.32 -0.60 -5.37
N LEU A 54 22.42 -1.44 -5.88
CA LEU A 54 21.00 -1.11 -5.99
C LEU A 54 20.33 -0.89 -4.63
N VAL A 55 20.71 -1.66 -3.60
CA VAL A 55 20.25 -1.42 -2.21
C VAL A 55 20.69 -0.03 -1.76
N ASP A 56 21.97 0.31 -1.93
CA ASP A 56 22.51 1.61 -1.50
C ASP A 56 21.83 2.77 -2.26
N ASP A 57 21.66 2.62 -3.58
CA ASP A 57 21.01 3.61 -4.45
C ASP A 57 19.53 3.84 -4.05
N LEU A 58 18.78 2.77 -3.77
CA LEU A 58 17.39 2.87 -3.34
C LEU A 58 17.23 3.36 -1.90
N ALA A 59 18.17 3.07 -1.01
CA ALA A 59 18.19 3.61 0.36
C ALA A 59 18.35 5.14 0.35
N VAL A 60 19.30 5.65 -0.45
CA VAL A 60 19.49 7.11 -0.64
C VAL A 60 18.22 7.75 -1.20
N GLU A 61 17.62 7.12 -2.21
CA GLU A 61 16.38 7.62 -2.81
C GLU A 61 15.20 7.57 -1.84
N TYR A 62 15.05 6.50 -1.06
CA TYR A 62 14.01 6.37 -0.03
C TYR A 62 14.13 7.50 1.00
N ALA A 63 15.35 7.73 1.50
CA ALA A 63 15.62 8.82 2.41
C ALA A 63 15.27 10.17 1.79
N ARG A 64 15.64 10.43 0.53
CA ARG A 64 15.30 11.68 -0.18
C ARG A 64 13.78 11.85 -0.38
N LEU A 65 13.09 10.78 -0.76
CA LEU A 65 11.68 10.81 -1.12
C LEU A 65 10.74 10.89 0.09
N PHE A 66 11.02 10.17 1.17
CA PHE A 66 10.04 9.98 2.25
C PHE A 66 10.48 10.53 3.62
N ILE A 67 11.79 10.78 3.85
CA ILE A 67 12.31 11.16 5.18
C ILE A 67 12.97 12.55 5.18
N GLY A 68 13.71 12.86 4.12
CA GLY A 68 14.77 13.88 4.11
C GLY A 68 14.27 15.29 4.40
N PRO A 69 15.16 16.17 4.90
CA PRO A 69 14.78 17.54 5.22
C PRO A 69 14.35 18.29 3.94
N GLY A 70 13.14 18.82 3.91
CA GLY A 70 12.60 19.59 2.77
C GLY A 70 11.33 19.00 2.17
N ASN A 71 11.17 19.16 0.84
CA ASN A 71 9.99 18.78 0.04
C ASN A 71 9.82 17.25 -0.19
N HIS A 72 10.07 16.44 0.84
CA HIS A 72 9.76 15.01 0.78
C HIS A 72 8.25 14.79 0.56
N VAL A 73 7.89 13.64 0.02
CA VAL A 73 6.50 13.18 -0.10
C VAL A 73 6.13 12.51 1.21
N ALA A 74 5.38 13.21 2.04
CA ALA A 74 4.93 12.66 3.32
C ALA A 74 3.93 11.51 3.06
N PRO A 75 4.19 10.29 3.56
CA PRO A 75 3.35 9.11 3.31
C PRO A 75 2.20 8.97 4.34
N TYR A 76 1.58 10.07 4.76
CA TYR A 76 0.56 10.09 5.82
C TYR A 76 -0.75 10.68 5.30
N ALA A 77 -1.88 10.00 5.52
CA ALA A 77 -3.20 10.46 5.05
C ALA A 77 -3.56 11.86 5.57
N ALA A 78 -3.19 12.19 6.81
CA ALA A 78 -3.45 13.50 7.43
C ALA A 78 -2.86 14.68 6.63
N VAL A 79 -1.78 14.48 5.89
CA VAL A 79 -1.17 15.54 5.04
C VAL A 79 -2.05 15.88 3.85
N TYR A 80 -2.82 14.91 3.34
CA TYR A 80 -3.66 15.07 2.15
C TYR A 80 -5.12 15.38 2.51
N LEU A 81 -5.60 14.83 3.62
CA LEU A 81 -7.01 14.92 4.03
C LEU A 81 -7.26 16.01 5.09
N GLY A 82 -6.26 16.35 5.91
CA GLY A 82 -6.44 17.26 7.05
C GLY A 82 -6.59 18.74 6.69
N GLY A 83 -6.27 19.14 5.46
CA GLY A 83 -6.29 20.53 5.01
C GLY A 83 -5.10 21.37 5.49
N GLU A 84 -5.16 22.68 5.25
CA GLU A 84 -4.05 23.60 5.57
C GLU A 84 -3.83 23.71 7.09
N GLY A 85 -2.60 23.45 7.54
CA GLY A 85 -2.23 23.51 8.96
C GLY A 85 -2.63 22.28 9.79
N ALA A 86 -3.02 21.17 9.15
CA ALA A 86 -3.36 19.94 9.84
C ALA A 86 -2.18 19.36 10.64
N SER A 87 -2.51 18.84 11.83
CA SER A 87 -1.57 18.05 12.64
C SER A 87 -1.44 16.64 12.06
N LEU A 88 -0.21 16.10 12.05
CA LEU A 88 0.04 14.70 11.75
C LEU A 88 -0.62 13.75 12.76
N TRP A 89 -0.86 14.19 14.00
CA TRP A 89 -1.70 13.44 14.95
C TRP A 89 -3.08 14.07 15.02
N GLY A 90 -3.73 14.16 13.86
CA GLY A 90 -5.01 14.84 13.67
C GLY A 90 -6.21 13.89 13.69
N PRO A 91 -7.41 14.41 13.35
CA PRO A 91 -8.63 13.62 13.24
C PRO A 91 -8.52 12.45 12.26
N GLU A 92 -7.81 12.64 11.15
CA GLU A 92 -7.60 11.60 10.12
C GLU A 92 -6.83 10.40 10.69
N THR A 93 -5.72 10.65 11.38
CA THR A 93 -4.92 9.62 12.05
C THR A 93 -5.69 8.91 13.16
N ALA A 94 -6.48 9.66 13.94
CA ALA A 94 -7.34 9.08 14.96
C ALA A 94 -8.41 8.17 14.35
N TRP A 95 -9.03 8.59 13.24
CA TRP A 95 -10.02 7.79 12.53
C TRP A 95 -9.43 6.48 12.00
N VAL A 96 -8.24 6.51 11.38
CA VAL A 96 -7.58 5.29 10.89
C VAL A 96 -7.30 4.34 12.05
N LYS A 97 -6.81 4.86 13.18
CA LYS A 97 -6.57 4.08 14.38
C LYS A 97 -7.84 3.38 14.87
N GLU A 98 -8.92 4.14 15.06
CA GLU A 98 -10.20 3.64 15.55
C GLU A 98 -10.82 2.63 14.58
N PHE A 99 -10.68 2.84 13.27
CA PHE A 99 -11.18 1.93 12.25
C PHE A 99 -10.48 0.56 12.31
N ILE A 100 -9.16 0.55 12.38
CA ILE A 100 -8.35 -0.68 12.47
C ILE A 100 -8.67 -1.45 13.77
N GLU A 101 -8.76 -0.75 14.90
CA GLU A 101 -9.13 -1.35 16.19
C GLU A 101 -10.56 -1.91 16.17
N ALA A 102 -11.52 -1.20 15.58
CA ALA A 102 -12.90 -1.65 15.44
C ALA A 102 -13.04 -2.87 14.51
N ALA A 103 -12.14 -3.01 13.53
CA ALA A 103 -12.03 -4.19 12.68
C ALA A 103 -11.42 -5.41 13.40
N GLY A 104 -10.90 -5.22 14.63
CA GLY A 104 -10.34 -6.28 15.47
C GLY A 104 -8.85 -6.52 15.29
N PHE A 105 -8.13 -5.53 14.73
CA PHE A 105 -6.68 -5.57 14.58
C PHE A 105 -6.01 -4.66 15.61
N ASP A 106 -4.79 -5.01 15.97
CA ASP A 106 -3.97 -4.23 16.90
C ASP A 106 -2.61 -3.96 16.26
N TYR A 107 -1.97 -2.90 16.71
CA TYR A 107 -0.63 -2.53 16.29
C TYR A 107 0.39 -3.39 17.02
N ARG A 108 1.51 -3.67 16.36
CA ARG A 108 2.64 -4.27 17.07
C ARG A 108 3.13 -3.31 18.15
N SER A 109 3.53 -3.87 19.29
CA SER A 109 4.03 -3.08 20.42
C SER A 109 5.31 -2.31 20.13
N ASP A 110 6.05 -2.71 19.08
CA ASP A 110 7.25 -2.05 18.58
C ASP A 110 7.00 -1.15 17.35
N TYR A 111 5.75 -0.86 17.02
CA TYR A 111 5.39 0.05 15.94
C TYR A 111 5.51 1.51 16.41
N HIS A 112 6.29 2.31 15.69
CA HIS A 112 6.63 3.69 16.09
C HIS A 112 6.13 4.78 15.14
N ASP A 113 5.58 4.40 13.99
CA ASP A 113 5.01 5.35 13.03
C ASP A 113 3.52 5.62 13.32
N LEU A 114 2.93 6.49 12.51
CA LEU A 114 1.54 6.90 12.67
C LEU A 114 0.57 5.85 12.08
N PRO A 115 -0.64 5.69 12.66
CA PRO A 115 -1.71 4.87 12.12
C PRO A 115 -2.07 5.13 10.65
N ASP A 116 -1.98 6.38 10.19
CA ASP A 116 -2.34 6.80 8.84
C ASP A 116 -1.16 6.80 7.85
N HIS A 117 -0.05 6.14 8.22
CA HIS A 117 1.04 5.91 7.29
C HIS A 117 0.59 4.93 6.19
N VAL A 118 0.90 5.19 4.92
CA VAL A 118 0.45 4.37 3.77
C VAL A 118 0.78 2.88 3.94
N ALA A 119 1.96 2.56 4.50
CA ALA A 119 2.37 1.18 4.75
C ALA A 119 1.53 0.47 5.83
N VAL A 120 0.92 1.19 6.77
CA VAL A 120 -0.02 0.62 7.75
C VAL A 120 -1.34 0.31 7.08
N GLU A 121 -1.87 1.26 6.31
CA GLU A 121 -3.13 1.10 5.60
C GLU A 121 -3.05 -0.09 4.64
N LEU A 122 -1.92 -0.23 3.93
CA LEU A 122 -1.64 -1.38 3.06
C LEU A 122 -1.50 -2.70 3.83
N GLU A 123 -0.87 -2.72 5.01
CA GLU A 123 -0.78 -3.95 5.84
C GLU A 123 -2.13 -4.36 6.41
N PHE A 124 -2.92 -3.39 6.86
CA PHE A 124 -4.28 -3.64 7.29
C PHE A 124 -5.09 -4.31 6.16
N MET A 125 -4.99 -3.78 4.95
CA MET A 125 -5.66 -4.38 3.78
C MET A 125 -5.09 -5.74 3.39
N GLN A 126 -3.78 -5.98 3.55
CA GLN A 126 -3.19 -7.32 3.39
C GLN A 126 -3.87 -8.32 4.33
N GLU A 127 -3.99 -7.98 5.61
CA GLU A 127 -4.58 -8.86 6.62
C GLU A 127 -6.08 -9.09 6.38
N ILE A 128 -6.84 -8.04 6.05
CA ILE A 128 -8.27 -8.18 5.76
C ILE A 128 -8.51 -9.08 4.55
N THR A 129 -7.79 -8.84 3.45
CA THR A 129 -7.96 -9.60 2.20
C THR A 129 -7.47 -11.05 2.33
N ALA A 130 -6.43 -11.31 3.12
CA ALA A 130 -6.01 -12.67 3.45
C ALA A 130 -7.08 -13.41 4.27
N ASN A 131 -7.67 -12.73 5.26
CA ASN A 131 -8.77 -13.28 6.06
C ASN A 131 -10.04 -13.51 5.23
N GLU A 132 -10.32 -12.65 4.24
CA GLU A 132 -11.43 -12.82 3.29
C GLU A 132 -11.23 -14.11 2.48
N SER A 133 -10.02 -14.29 1.91
CA SER A 133 -9.67 -15.48 1.14
C SER A 133 -9.82 -16.77 1.96
N ALA A 134 -9.29 -16.79 3.19
CA ALA A 134 -9.41 -17.94 4.08
C ALA A 134 -10.87 -18.25 4.46
N ALA A 135 -11.71 -17.22 4.63
CA ALA A 135 -13.14 -17.39 4.87
C ALA A 135 -13.86 -17.99 3.65
N LEU A 136 -13.51 -17.56 2.43
CA LEU A 136 -14.05 -18.13 1.19
C LEU A 136 -13.65 -19.60 1.01
N GLU A 137 -12.38 -19.94 1.25
CA GLU A 137 -11.88 -21.32 1.17
C GLU A 137 -12.58 -22.26 2.15
N SER A 138 -12.84 -21.77 3.37
CA SER A 138 -13.58 -22.50 4.41
C SER A 138 -15.10 -22.43 4.25
N LYS A 139 -15.61 -21.74 3.21
CA LYS A 139 -17.04 -21.52 2.94
C LYS A 139 -17.79 -20.80 4.08
N ASP A 140 -17.07 -20.01 4.89
CA ASP A 140 -17.65 -19.10 5.86
C ASP A 140 -18.09 -17.80 5.15
N TRP A 141 -19.17 -17.90 4.39
CA TRP A 141 -19.69 -16.80 3.57
C TRP A 141 -20.04 -15.56 4.38
N LYS A 142 -20.51 -15.73 5.62
CA LYS A 142 -20.87 -14.62 6.50
C LYS A 142 -19.64 -13.84 6.94
N ARG A 143 -18.55 -14.54 7.27
CA ARG A 143 -17.27 -13.89 7.59
C ARG A 143 -16.67 -13.21 6.36
N ALA A 144 -16.69 -13.87 5.20
CA ALA A 144 -16.21 -13.29 3.95
C ALA A 144 -16.97 -12.00 3.60
N GLU A 145 -18.30 -12.01 3.69
CA GLU A 145 -19.12 -10.81 3.45
C GLU A 145 -18.81 -9.68 4.44
N LYS A 146 -18.62 -10.01 5.72
CA LYS A 146 -18.24 -9.00 6.73
C LYS A 146 -16.90 -8.35 6.39
N LEU A 147 -15.90 -9.15 6.04
CA LEU A 147 -14.56 -8.65 5.68
C LEU A 147 -14.62 -7.79 4.42
N ARG A 148 -15.35 -8.25 3.40
CA ARG A 148 -15.56 -7.50 2.16
C ARG A 148 -16.16 -6.11 2.39
N ARG A 149 -17.09 -5.97 3.34
CA ARG A 149 -17.66 -4.66 3.72
C ARG A 149 -16.64 -3.74 4.38
N ILE A 150 -15.75 -4.29 5.22
CA ILE A 150 -14.65 -3.53 5.84
C ILE A 150 -13.70 -3.04 4.75
N GLU A 151 -13.36 -3.88 3.78
CA GLU A 151 -12.54 -3.50 2.62
C GLU A 151 -13.19 -2.37 1.82
N GLU A 152 -14.46 -2.52 1.46
CA GLU A 152 -15.20 -1.52 0.69
C GLU A 152 -15.21 -0.18 1.42
N GLU A 153 -15.55 -0.17 2.71
CA GLU A 153 -15.60 1.05 3.50
C GLU A 153 -14.22 1.71 3.57
N PHE A 154 -13.18 0.97 3.95
CA PHE A 154 -11.84 1.54 4.11
C PHE A 154 -11.25 2.05 2.79
N VAL A 155 -11.33 1.26 1.71
CA VAL A 155 -10.75 1.65 0.43
C VAL A 155 -11.51 2.82 -0.18
N THR A 156 -12.85 2.76 -0.25
CA THR A 156 -13.64 3.77 -0.99
C THR A 156 -13.82 5.07 -0.22
N THR A 157 -13.87 5.02 1.11
CA THR A 157 -14.11 6.20 1.94
C THR A 157 -12.84 6.82 2.50
N HIS A 158 -11.69 6.13 2.44
CA HIS A 158 -10.42 6.61 2.97
C HIS A 158 -9.29 6.53 1.95
N MET A 159 -8.76 5.34 1.64
CA MET A 159 -7.54 5.20 0.82
C MET A 159 -7.66 5.87 -0.55
N ALA A 160 -8.79 5.68 -1.24
CA ALA A 160 -9.03 6.24 -2.57
C ALA A 160 -9.09 7.78 -2.59
N LYS A 161 -9.26 8.44 -1.44
CA LYS A 161 -9.29 9.91 -1.35
C LYS A 161 -7.90 10.54 -1.36
N TRP A 162 -6.86 9.80 -0.99
CA TRP A 162 -5.53 10.40 -0.75
C TRP A 162 -4.38 9.65 -1.43
N VAL A 163 -4.43 8.32 -1.48
CA VAL A 163 -3.35 7.49 -2.05
C VAL A 163 -3.05 7.88 -3.51
N PRO A 164 -4.02 8.14 -4.40
CA PRO A 164 -3.71 8.56 -5.76
C PRO A 164 -2.89 9.86 -5.83
N GLU A 165 -3.20 10.83 -4.98
CA GLU A 165 -2.44 12.09 -4.94
C GLU A 165 -1.04 11.90 -4.35
N PHE A 166 -0.92 11.12 -3.28
CA PHE A 166 0.38 10.69 -2.76
C PHE A 166 1.23 10.03 -3.86
N CYS A 167 0.66 9.07 -4.59
CA CYS A 167 1.35 8.36 -5.66
C CYS A 167 1.80 9.28 -6.79
N ARG A 168 0.98 10.24 -7.22
CA ARG A 168 1.38 11.22 -8.24
C ARG A 168 2.55 12.08 -7.77
N GLN A 169 2.57 12.51 -6.51
CA GLN A 169 3.72 13.25 -5.96
C GLN A 169 4.99 12.39 -5.91
N VAL A 170 4.89 11.09 -5.61
CA VAL A 170 6.04 10.18 -5.69
C VAL A 170 6.51 10.05 -7.14
N GLN A 171 5.60 9.87 -8.10
CA GLN A 171 5.95 9.76 -9.53
C GLN A 171 6.68 11.01 -10.05
N ASP A 172 6.21 12.19 -9.67
CA ASP A 172 6.80 13.47 -10.07
C ASP A 172 8.17 13.72 -9.46
N ARG A 173 8.37 13.33 -8.20
CA ARG A 173 9.60 13.62 -7.44
C ARG A 173 10.64 12.52 -7.49
N ALA A 174 10.26 11.28 -7.79
CA ALA A 174 11.19 10.18 -7.88
C ALA A 174 12.21 10.41 -9.00
N GLU A 175 13.47 10.16 -8.69
CA GLU A 175 14.58 10.18 -9.62
C GLU A 175 14.90 8.75 -10.08
N PHE A 176 14.66 7.76 -9.21
CA PHE A 176 14.77 6.35 -9.59
C PHE A 176 13.48 5.82 -10.22
N PRO A 177 13.58 5.16 -11.39
CA PRO A 177 12.45 4.50 -12.04
C PRO A 177 11.70 3.49 -11.15
N PHE A 178 12.37 2.88 -10.17
CA PHE A 178 11.76 1.95 -9.22
C PHE A 178 10.58 2.58 -8.47
N TYR A 179 10.77 3.72 -7.79
CA TYR A 179 9.69 4.34 -7.01
C TYR A 179 8.59 4.94 -7.89
N LYS A 180 8.90 5.36 -9.13
CA LYS A 180 7.87 5.75 -10.11
C LYS A 180 6.95 4.58 -10.44
N ALA A 181 7.54 3.42 -10.74
CA ALA A 181 6.77 2.24 -11.09
C ALA A 181 5.96 1.69 -9.91
N ILE A 182 6.52 1.71 -8.69
CA ILE A 182 5.78 1.33 -7.47
C ILE A 182 4.62 2.28 -7.19
N ALA A 183 4.82 3.59 -7.37
CA ALA A 183 3.75 4.57 -7.16
C ALA A 183 2.65 4.47 -8.21
N CYS A 184 3.01 4.26 -9.49
CA CYS A 184 2.05 3.99 -10.56
C CYS A 184 1.21 2.73 -10.27
N LEU A 185 1.87 1.63 -9.89
CA LEU A 185 1.19 0.39 -9.47
C LEU A 185 0.25 0.63 -8.29
N THR A 186 0.68 1.37 -7.28
CA THR A 186 -0.12 1.63 -6.09
C THR A 186 -1.35 2.46 -6.42
N GLU A 187 -1.21 3.49 -7.25
CA GLU A 187 -2.33 4.31 -7.72
C GLU A 187 -3.36 3.46 -8.49
N ASP A 188 -2.91 2.75 -9.52
CA ASP A 188 -3.78 1.91 -10.35
C ASP A 188 -4.47 0.82 -9.52
N PHE A 189 -3.74 0.19 -8.60
CA PHE A 189 -4.27 -0.85 -7.75
C PHE A 189 -5.36 -0.33 -6.83
N ILE A 190 -5.13 0.76 -6.09
CA ILE A 190 -6.13 1.32 -5.17
C ILE A 190 -7.36 1.85 -5.91
N LEU A 191 -7.19 2.46 -7.08
CA LEU A 191 -8.31 2.90 -7.92
C LEU A 191 -9.14 1.72 -8.45
N SER A 192 -8.47 0.65 -8.90
CA SER A 192 -9.12 -0.58 -9.36
C SER A 192 -9.87 -1.28 -8.21
N GLU A 193 -9.29 -1.32 -7.02
CA GLU A 193 -9.90 -1.88 -5.82
C GLU A 193 -11.16 -1.10 -5.45
N ALA A 194 -11.09 0.24 -5.40
CA ALA A 194 -12.24 1.09 -5.13
C ALA A 194 -13.38 0.87 -6.14
N ALA A 195 -13.06 0.78 -7.44
CA ALA A 195 -14.05 0.52 -8.49
C ALA A 195 -14.71 -0.87 -8.36
N THR A 196 -13.91 -1.89 -8.07
CA THR A 196 -14.37 -3.28 -7.92
C THR A 196 -15.25 -3.42 -6.67
N LEU A 197 -14.80 -2.90 -5.53
CA LEU A 197 -15.51 -2.95 -4.26
C LEU A 197 -16.84 -2.18 -4.35
N GLY A 198 -16.83 -0.97 -4.89
CA GLY A 198 -18.03 -0.13 -5.02
C GLY A 198 -19.11 -0.69 -5.96
N THR A 199 -18.75 -1.59 -6.89
CA THR A 199 -19.72 -2.22 -7.82
C THR A 199 -20.43 -3.43 -7.20
N THR A 200 -19.84 -4.05 -6.17
CA THR A 200 -20.30 -5.36 -5.64
C THR A 200 -21.67 -5.27 -4.92
N ARG A 201 -22.12 -4.07 -4.53
CA ARG A 201 -23.41 -3.81 -3.86
C ARG A 201 -24.65 -4.20 -4.69
N ASN A 202 -24.53 -4.36 -6.01
CA ASN A 202 -25.66 -4.61 -6.91
C ASN A 202 -25.86 -6.08 -7.32
N SER A 203 -25.03 -7.01 -6.83
CA SER A 203 -24.95 -8.37 -7.39
C SER A 203 -25.15 -9.52 -6.40
N LEU A 204 -25.44 -9.25 -5.13
CA LEU A 204 -25.82 -10.29 -4.18
C LEU A 204 -27.35 -10.47 -4.18
N PRO A 205 -27.88 -11.63 -4.59
CA PRO A 205 -29.30 -11.92 -4.44
C PRO A 205 -29.67 -11.97 -2.95
N GLN A 206 -30.79 -11.31 -2.61
CA GLN A 206 -31.43 -11.37 -1.29
C GLN A 206 -31.86 -12.79 -0.91
#